data_AF-A0A013SBL5-F1
#
_entry.id   AF-A0A013SBL5-F1
#
_cell.length_a   1.000
_cell.length_b   1.000
_cell.length_c   1.000
_cell.angle_alpha   90.00
_cell.angle_beta   90.00
_cell.angle_gamma   90.00
#
_symmetry.space_group_name_H-M   'P 1'
#
loop_
_entity.id
_entity.type
_entity.pdbx_description
1 polymer ?
#
loop_
_entity_poly.entity_id
_entity_poly.type
_entity_poly.pdbx_seq_one_letter_code
_entity_poly.pdbx_strand_id
1 'polypeptide(L)'
;MWGVERNYLIKNHKFYLEQGVSKLMSQFENIEEEADKFANDWLENNEYPFDPDYDDPADIYEKANDIGLEYGLNLYELQDHTRLSILSGLYHKWEKDLRVWLTRESRFWKCRESFKLELWKPGNSRIFSFFKGLGWDIKQEDFYQDLEAIRLIVNVYKHGNGNSFNDLKKEYPKYIRDFDPNSPTSSIPDYYDHEDLIISDRDLIELASAIEKFWNKIPSTFDFNNFKNVPQWLRDSYKVDDSKFCASQFNKLIVMSYF
;
A
#
# COMPACT_ATOMS: atom_id res chain seq x y z
N MET A 1 -27.28 8.94 5.54
CA MET A 1 -26.86 8.77 4.13
C MET A 1 -25.40 8.32 4.00
N TRP A 2 -24.52 8.65 4.95
CA TRP A 2 -23.07 8.38 4.92
C TRP A 2 -22.66 6.90 5.10
N GLY A 3 -23.46 6.10 5.82
CA GLY A 3 -23.23 4.66 5.95
C GLY A 3 -23.32 3.90 4.60
N VAL A 4 -24.12 4.39 3.65
CA VAL A 4 -24.24 3.78 2.31
C VAL A 4 -22.97 3.99 1.50
N GLU A 5 -22.39 5.19 1.54
CA GLU A 5 -21.14 5.51 0.84
C GLU A 5 -19.96 4.71 1.40
N ARG A 6 -19.86 4.59 2.74
CA ARG A 6 -18.87 3.71 3.38
C ARG A 6 -19.00 2.25 2.93
N ASN A 7 -20.22 1.70 2.94
CA ASN A 7 -20.45 0.31 2.53
C ASN A 7 -20.06 0.09 1.06
N TYR A 8 -20.28 1.09 0.21
CA TYR A 8 -19.83 1.07 -1.18
C TYR A 8 -18.30 1.09 -1.31
N LEU A 9 -17.61 1.91 -0.51
CA LEU A 9 -16.14 1.94 -0.47
C LEU A 9 -15.55 0.60 -0.04
N ILE A 10 -16.10 0.00 1.03
CA ILE A 10 -15.68 -1.33 1.51
C ILE A 10 -15.96 -2.39 0.44
N LYS A 11 -17.15 -2.39 -0.17
CA LYS A 11 -17.49 -3.34 -1.24
C LYS A 11 -16.54 -3.25 -2.43
N ASN A 12 -16.19 -2.02 -2.85
CA ASN A 12 -15.27 -1.81 -3.97
C ASN A 12 -13.84 -2.21 -3.63
N HIS A 13 -13.40 -1.99 -2.39
CA HIS A 13 -12.11 -2.47 -1.90
C HIS A 13 -12.01 -4.00 -1.98
N LYS A 14 -13.02 -4.70 -1.44
CA LYS A 14 -13.14 -6.16 -1.51
C LYS A 14 -13.13 -6.66 -2.95
N PHE A 15 -13.96 -6.06 -3.80
CA PHE A 15 -14.01 -6.41 -5.21
C PHE A 15 -12.63 -6.26 -5.89
N TYR A 16 -11.91 -5.17 -5.62
CA TYR A 16 -10.58 -4.97 -6.19
C TYR A 16 -9.60 -6.05 -5.73
N LEU A 17 -9.56 -6.37 -4.43
CA LEU A 17 -8.70 -7.42 -3.89
C LEU A 17 -9.06 -8.79 -4.48
N GLU A 18 -10.33 -9.18 -4.40
CA GLU A 18 -10.83 -10.47 -4.89
C GLU A 18 -10.53 -10.65 -6.39
N GLN A 19 -10.83 -9.63 -7.21
CA GLN A 19 -10.59 -9.71 -8.65
C GLN A 19 -9.11 -9.59 -8.99
N GLY A 20 -8.33 -8.78 -8.26
CA GLY A 20 -6.88 -8.67 -8.44
C GLY A 20 -6.20 -10.02 -8.20
N VAL A 21 -6.51 -10.65 -7.06
CA VAL A 21 -5.99 -11.99 -6.73
C VAL A 21 -6.48 -13.02 -7.75
N SER A 22 -7.79 -13.13 -7.95
CA SER A 22 -8.35 -14.17 -8.83
C SER A 22 -7.89 -14.07 -10.30
N LYS A 23 -7.68 -12.85 -10.82
CA LYS A 23 -7.33 -12.66 -12.23
C LYS A 23 -5.84 -12.59 -12.51
N LEU A 24 -5.04 -12.13 -11.54
CA LEU A 24 -3.60 -11.93 -11.73
C LEU A 24 -2.79 -13.02 -11.03
N MET A 25 -3.12 -13.33 -9.77
CA MET A 25 -2.33 -14.30 -8.98
C MET A 25 -2.55 -15.74 -9.42
N SER A 26 -3.73 -16.09 -9.93
CA SER A 26 -4.03 -17.43 -10.44
C SER A 26 -3.18 -17.87 -11.63
N GLN A 27 -2.52 -16.93 -12.31
CA GLN A 27 -1.61 -17.22 -13.42
C GLN A 27 -0.28 -17.83 -12.95
N PHE A 28 -0.03 -17.89 -11.64
CA PHE A 28 1.24 -18.33 -11.07
C PHE A 28 1.11 -19.60 -10.22
N GLU A 29 0.01 -20.36 -10.38
CA GLU A 29 -0.24 -21.58 -9.61
C GLU A 29 0.69 -22.74 -10.06
N ASN A 30 1.15 -22.74 -11.31
CA ASN A 30 1.87 -23.86 -11.94
C ASN A 30 3.24 -23.45 -12.50
N ILE A 31 3.97 -22.53 -11.84
CA ILE A 31 5.27 -22.01 -12.33
C ILE A 31 6.27 -23.12 -12.68
N GLU A 32 6.37 -24.16 -11.84
CA GLU A 32 7.29 -25.28 -12.08
C GLU A 32 6.93 -26.06 -13.35
N GLU A 33 5.65 -26.35 -13.59
CA GLU A 33 5.18 -27.02 -14.80
C GLU A 33 5.42 -26.15 -16.06
N GLU A 34 5.26 -24.83 -15.94
CA GLU A 34 5.54 -23.89 -17.03
C GLU A 34 7.03 -23.82 -17.37
N ALA A 35 7.89 -23.86 -16.35
CA ALA A 35 9.35 -23.90 -16.50
C ALA A 35 9.83 -25.20 -17.16
N ASP A 36 9.33 -26.36 -16.70
CA ASP A 36 9.64 -27.66 -17.28
C ASP A 36 9.19 -27.74 -18.74
N LYS A 37 7.99 -27.24 -19.02
CA LYS A 37 7.49 -27.16 -20.40
C LYS A 37 8.36 -26.26 -21.27
N PHE A 38 8.76 -25.09 -20.76
CA PHE A 38 9.63 -24.18 -21.48
C PHE A 38 11.00 -24.80 -21.80
N ALA A 39 11.60 -25.53 -20.86
CA ALA A 39 12.83 -26.28 -21.07
C ALA A 39 12.69 -27.36 -22.16
N ASN A 40 11.60 -28.13 -22.13
CA ASN A 40 11.33 -29.16 -23.12
C ASN A 40 11.07 -28.57 -24.52
N ASP A 41 10.26 -27.52 -24.60
CA ASP A 41 10.01 -26.80 -25.85
C ASP A 41 11.33 -26.24 -26.41
N TRP A 42 12.24 -25.75 -25.55
CA TRP A 42 13.56 -25.31 -25.97
C TRP A 42 14.39 -26.48 -26.53
N LEU A 43 14.42 -27.64 -25.88
CA LEU A 43 15.13 -28.83 -26.37
C LEU A 43 14.63 -29.28 -27.75
N GLU A 44 13.31 -29.35 -27.93
CA GLU A 44 12.70 -29.81 -29.19
C GLU A 44 13.00 -28.86 -30.35
N ASN A 45 13.09 -27.55 -30.09
CA ASN A 45 13.27 -26.52 -31.11
C ASN A 45 14.75 -26.20 -31.42
N ASN A 46 15.68 -26.58 -30.55
CA ASN A 46 17.10 -26.36 -30.79
C ASN A 46 17.73 -27.61 -31.41
N GLU A 47 17.87 -27.62 -32.73
CA GLU A 47 18.75 -28.57 -33.42
C GLU A 47 20.19 -28.23 -33.05
N TYR A 48 20.74 -28.92 -32.06
CA TYR A 48 22.16 -28.85 -31.74
C TYR A 48 22.92 -29.71 -32.77
N PRO A 49 23.84 -29.14 -33.56
CA PRO A 49 24.71 -29.94 -34.42
C PRO A 49 25.64 -30.74 -33.51
N PHE A 50 25.22 -31.96 -33.16
CA PHE A 50 25.94 -32.86 -32.28
C PHE A 50 27.12 -33.50 -33.01
N ASP A 51 28.33 -33.21 -32.56
CA ASP A 51 29.56 -33.87 -32.96
C ASP A 51 29.95 -34.92 -31.92
N PRO A 52 29.76 -36.23 -32.19
CA PRO A 52 30.03 -37.30 -31.22
C PRO A 52 31.51 -37.39 -30.78
N ASP A 53 32.44 -36.75 -31.49
CA ASP A 53 33.86 -36.74 -31.14
C ASP A 53 34.21 -35.60 -30.15
N TYR A 54 33.33 -34.61 -29.98
CA TYR A 54 33.60 -33.41 -29.18
C TYR A 54 32.49 -33.04 -28.18
N ASP A 55 31.24 -33.45 -28.42
CA ASP A 55 30.08 -33.05 -27.63
C ASP A 55 29.63 -34.14 -26.66
N ASP A 56 29.29 -33.76 -25.42
CA ASP A 56 28.59 -34.62 -24.47
C ASP A 56 27.06 -34.47 -24.68
N PRO A 57 26.32 -35.55 -24.98
CA PRO A 57 24.87 -35.51 -25.04
C PRO A 57 24.21 -34.93 -23.78
N ALA A 58 24.86 -34.99 -22.61
CA ALA A 58 24.34 -34.41 -21.37
C ALA A 58 24.32 -32.87 -21.38
N ASP A 59 25.25 -32.21 -22.07
CA ASP A 59 25.41 -30.75 -22.06
C ASP A 59 24.16 -30.02 -22.55
N ILE A 60 23.46 -30.60 -23.54
CA ILE A 60 22.22 -29.99 -24.07
C ILE A 60 21.06 -30.07 -23.06
N TYR A 61 20.97 -31.16 -22.30
CA TYR A 61 19.95 -31.35 -21.28
C TYR A 61 20.23 -30.46 -20.05
N GLU A 62 21.50 -30.34 -19.65
CA GLU A 62 21.92 -29.42 -18.59
C GLU A 62 21.58 -27.97 -18.97
N LYS A 63 21.91 -27.56 -20.19
CA LYS A 63 21.58 -26.21 -20.68
C LYS A 63 20.09 -25.94 -20.73
N ALA A 64 19.29 -26.90 -21.18
CA ALA A 64 17.84 -26.76 -21.18
C ALA A 64 17.27 -26.63 -19.77
N ASN A 65 17.79 -27.40 -18.83
CA ASN A 65 17.44 -27.30 -17.42
C ASN A 65 17.78 -25.91 -16.86
N ASP A 66 18.98 -25.38 -17.12
CA ASP A 66 19.37 -24.04 -16.69
C ASP A 66 18.42 -22.95 -17.23
N ILE A 67 18.03 -23.05 -18.50
CA ILE A 67 17.08 -22.14 -19.15
C ILE A 67 15.69 -22.26 -18.52
N GLY A 68 15.24 -23.48 -18.22
CA GLY A 68 13.98 -23.72 -17.49
C GLY A 68 14.00 -23.10 -16.09
N LEU A 69 15.09 -23.28 -15.35
CA LEU A 69 15.28 -22.68 -14.03
C LEU A 69 15.26 -21.15 -14.09
N GLU A 70 15.95 -20.53 -15.04
CA GLU A 70 15.93 -19.08 -15.24
C GLU A 70 14.52 -18.58 -15.55
N TYR A 71 13.79 -19.28 -16.43
CA TYR A 71 12.39 -18.97 -16.73
C TYR A 71 11.50 -19.02 -15.49
N GLY A 72 11.62 -20.08 -14.68
CA GLY A 72 10.87 -20.21 -13.43
C GLY A 72 11.20 -19.10 -12.42
N LEU A 73 12.48 -18.74 -12.26
CA LEU A 73 12.90 -17.63 -11.40
C LEU A 73 12.28 -16.29 -11.82
N ASN A 74 12.26 -16.01 -13.12
CA ASN A 74 11.61 -14.81 -13.66
C ASN A 74 10.09 -14.79 -13.40
N LEU A 75 9.42 -15.95 -13.42
CA LEU A 75 8.00 -16.05 -13.07
C LEU A 75 7.75 -15.80 -11.58
N TYR A 76 8.62 -16.29 -10.69
CA TYR A 76 8.53 -15.98 -9.26
C TYR A 76 8.72 -14.49 -8.98
N GLU A 77 9.69 -13.85 -9.63
CA GLU A 77 9.89 -12.39 -9.52
C GLU A 77 8.67 -11.62 -10.02
N LEU A 78 8.09 -12.04 -11.15
CA LEU A 78 6.86 -11.46 -11.68
C LEU A 78 5.66 -11.65 -10.73
N GLN A 79 5.58 -12.79 -10.06
CA GLN A 79 4.56 -13.07 -9.05
C GLN A 79 4.67 -12.09 -7.86
N ASP A 80 5.88 -11.87 -7.35
CA ASP A 80 6.13 -10.92 -6.26
C ASP A 80 5.80 -9.48 -6.65
N HIS A 81 6.21 -9.06 -7.85
CA HIS A 81 5.81 -7.76 -8.40
C HIS A 81 4.30 -7.61 -8.57
N THR A 82 3.60 -8.69 -8.89
CA THR A 82 2.14 -8.68 -9.01
C THR A 82 1.48 -8.44 -7.65
N ARG A 83 1.95 -9.07 -6.58
CA ARG A 83 1.46 -8.82 -5.21
C ARG A 83 1.65 -7.35 -4.81
N LEU A 84 2.85 -6.82 -5.02
CA LEU A 84 3.18 -5.43 -4.72
C LEU A 84 2.35 -4.44 -5.54
N SER A 85 2.10 -4.77 -6.81
CA SER A 85 1.24 -3.97 -7.70
C SER A 85 -0.21 -3.92 -7.22
N ILE A 86 -0.78 -5.07 -6.82
CA ILE A 86 -2.15 -5.14 -6.27
C ILE A 86 -2.22 -4.30 -4.98
N LEU A 87 -1.28 -4.49 -4.05
CA LEU A 87 -1.25 -3.77 -2.79
C LEU A 87 -1.10 -2.25 -2.98
N SER A 88 -0.22 -1.83 -3.89
CA SER A 88 -0.04 -0.44 -4.29
C SER A 88 -1.30 0.16 -4.89
N GLY A 89 -1.97 -0.58 -5.78
CA GLY A 89 -3.26 -0.20 -6.35
C GLY A 89 -4.34 0.02 -5.28
N LEU A 90 -4.47 -0.90 -4.33
CA LEU A 90 -5.40 -0.81 -3.21
C LEU A 90 -5.12 0.42 -2.34
N TYR A 91 -3.86 0.62 -1.93
CA TYR A 91 -3.47 1.75 -1.09
C TYR A 91 -3.71 3.10 -1.76
N HIS A 92 -3.26 3.27 -3.01
CA HIS A 92 -3.47 4.51 -3.75
C HIS A 92 -4.96 4.77 -4.03
N LYS A 93 -5.76 3.73 -4.26
CA LYS A 93 -7.20 3.86 -4.38
C LYS A 93 -7.81 4.34 -3.07
N TRP A 94 -7.45 3.74 -1.94
CA TRP A 94 -7.89 4.17 -0.61
C TRP A 94 -7.53 5.64 -0.33
N GLU A 95 -6.31 6.08 -0.63
CA GLU A 95 -5.88 7.47 -0.42
C GLU A 95 -6.74 8.47 -1.20
N LYS A 96 -7.08 8.12 -2.45
CA LYS A 96 -7.96 8.94 -3.31
C LYS A 96 -9.39 8.92 -2.80
N ASP A 97 -9.92 7.75 -2.48
CA ASP A 97 -11.27 7.59 -1.94
C ASP A 97 -11.45 8.36 -0.63
N LEU A 98 -10.46 8.33 0.27
CA LEU A 98 -10.44 9.11 1.51
C LEU A 98 -10.53 10.62 1.26
N ARG A 99 -9.78 11.13 0.28
CA ARG A 99 -9.81 12.56 -0.11
C ARG A 99 -11.14 12.95 -0.74
N VAL A 100 -11.66 12.12 -1.63
CA VAL A 100 -12.97 12.34 -2.27
C VAL A 100 -14.08 12.32 -1.21
N TRP A 101 -14.05 11.34 -0.32
CA TRP A 101 -14.99 11.21 0.78
C TRP A 101 -14.94 12.44 1.69
N LEU A 102 -13.76 12.83 2.20
CA LEU A 102 -13.59 14.05 3.00
C LEU A 102 -14.05 15.32 2.28
N THR A 103 -13.79 15.42 0.97
CA THR A 103 -14.27 16.55 0.16
C THR A 103 -15.80 16.60 0.14
N ARG A 104 -16.47 15.44 0.03
CA ARG A 104 -17.94 15.34 0.05
C ARG A 104 -18.53 15.62 1.43
N GLU A 105 -17.89 15.15 2.50
CA GLU A 105 -18.27 15.47 3.88
C GLU A 105 -18.15 16.97 4.14
N SER A 106 -17.14 17.62 3.55
CA SER A 106 -16.91 19.06 3.67
C SER A 106 -17.78 19.95 2.78
N ARG A 107 -18.74 19.40 2.02
CA ARG A 107 -19.49 20.15 1.01
C ARG A 107 -20.31 21.33 1.55
N PHE A 108 -20.73 21.25 2.82
CA PHE A 108 -21.48 22.31 3.48
C PHE A 108 -20.58 23.27 4.25
N TRP A 109 -19.27 23.04 4.24
CA TRP A 109 -18.32 23.90 4.93
C TRP A 109 -18.07 25.15 4.10
N LYS A 110 -17.92 26.26 4.81
CA LYS A 110 -17.46 27.50 4.20
C LYS A 110 -15.94 27.41 4.03
N CYS A 111 -15.39 28.03 2.99
CA CYS A 111 -13.95 28.00 2.69
C CYS A 111 -13.49 26.58 2.21
N ARG A 112 -14.38 25.88 1.47
CA ARG A 112 -14.19 24.49 0.97
C ARG A 112 -13.02 24.32 0.00
N GLU A 113 -12.70 25.34 -0.79
CA GLU A 113 -11.72 25.22 -1.87
C GLU A 113 -10.31 25.12 -1.29
N SER A 114 -9.97 25.95 -0.30
CA SER A 114 -8.70 25.83 0.42
C SER A 114 -8.57 24.51 1.19
N PHE A 115 -9.63 24.06 1.86
CA PHE A 115 -9.62 22.74 2.50
C PHE A 115 -9.37 21.61 1.51
N LYS A 116 -10.07 21.64 0.37
CA LYS A 116 -9.88 20.67 -0.72
C LYS A 116 -8.43 20.69 -1.22
N LEU A 117 -7.86 21.87 -1.50
CA LEU A 117 -6.46 21.99 -1.94
C LEU A 117 -5.48 21.36 -0.95
N GLU A 118 -5.68 21.55 0.35
CA GLU A 118 -4.83 20.95 1.39
C GLU A 118 -4.98 19.42 1.45
N LEU A 119 -6.18 18.88 1.27
CA LEU A 119 -6.41 17.43 1.25
C LEU A 119 -5.66 16.73 0.11
N TRP A 120 -5.52 17.39 -1.04
CA TRP A 120 -4.84 16.83 -2.22
C TRP A 120 -3.32 16.96 -2.20
N LYS A 121 -2.73 17.60 -1.17
CA LYS A 121 -1.27 17.60 -1.00
C LYS A 121 -0.74 16.18 -0.70
N PRO A 122 0.52 15.88 -1.06
CA PRO A 122 1.12 14.57 -0.82
C PRO A 122 1.12 14.16 0.67
N GLY A 123 0.90 12.87 0.91
CA GLY A 123 0.92 12.23 2.23
C GLY A 123 -0.38 12.41 3.04
N ASN A 124 -0.56 11.56 4.04
CA ASN A 124 -1.79 11.53 4.87
C ASN A 124 -1.64 12.23 6.22
N SER A 125 -0.48 12.80 6.54
CA SER A 125 -0.22 13.46 7.84
C SER A 125 -1.21 14.60 8.13
N ARG A 126 -1.57 15.39 7.11
CA ARG A 126 -2.60 16.45 7.22
C ARG A 126 -3.97 15.85 7.56
N ILE A 127 -4.37 14.80 6.86
CA ILE A 127 -5.65 14.12 7.08
C ILE A 127 -5.69 13.50 8.49
N PHE A 128 -4.62 12.82 8.91
CA PHE A 128 -4.55 12.21 10.24
C PHE A 128 -4.55 13.26 11.37
N SER A 129 -3.82 14.37 11.21
CA SER A 129 -3.88 15.48 12.17
C SER A 129 -5.25 16.13 12.24
N PHE A 130 -5.98 16.17 11.12
CA PHE A 130 -7.37 16.64 11.08
C PHE A 130 -8.31 15.71 11.86
N PHE A 131 -8.26 14.40 11.64
CA PHE A 131 -9.05 13.45 12.43
C PHE A 131 -8.71 13.49 13.92
N LYS A 132 -7.42 13.61 14.26
CA LYS A 132 -6.97 13.78 15.64
C LYS A 132 -7.56 15.05 16.28
N GLY A 133 -7.62 16.15 15.51
CA GLY A 133 -8.25 17.40 15.93
C GLY A 133 -9.75 17.27 16.23
N LEU A 134 -10.43 16.35 15.53
CA LEU A 134 -11.82 15.94 15.75
C LEU A 134 -11.98 14.88 16.86
N GLY A 135 -10.91 14.53 17.56
CA GLY A 135 -10.94 13.58 18.66
C GLY A 135 -10.75 12.11 18.27
N TRP A 136 -10.45 11.81 17.00
CA TRP A 136 -10.15 10.46 16.53
C TRP A 136 -8.67 10.33 16.13
N ASP A 137 -7.86 9.78 17.03
CA ASP A 137 -6.43 9.55 16.76
C ASP A 137 -6.23 8.20 16.08
N ILE A 138 -6.21 8.21 14.74
CA ILE A 138 -6.02 7.01 13.91
C ILE A 138 -4.78 6.22 14.34
N LYS A 139 -3.73 6.88 14.85
CA LYS A 139 -2.49 6.21 15.25
C LYS A 139 -2.65 5.28 16.47
N GLN A 140 -3.76 5.40 17.20
CA GLN A 140 -4.09 4.55 18.34
C GLN A 140 -4.99 3.36 17.96
N GLU A 141 -5.43 3.28 16.71
CA GLU A 141 -6.28 2.19 16.24
C GLU A 141 -5.46 0.94 15.91
N ASP A 142 -6.08 -0.23 16.07
CA ASP A 142 -5.46 -1.54 15.84
C ASP A 142 -4.99 -1.76 14.40
N PHE A 143 -5.67 -1.17 13.43
CA PHE A 143 -5.33 -1.25 12.01
C PHE A 143 -4.17 -0.33 11.59
N TYR A 144 -3.72 0.59 12.46
CA TYR A 144 -2.77 1.62 12.06
C TYR A 144 -1.40 1.05 11.68
N GLN A 145 -0.92 0.05 12.41
CA GLN A 145 0.38 -0.58 12.13
C GLN A 145 0.41 -1.21 10.74
N ASP A 146 -0.64 -1.94 10.38
CA ASP A 146 -0.77 -2.51 9.03
C ASP A 146 -0.89 -1.42 7.97
N LEU A 147 -1.69 -0.38 8.21
CA LEU A 147 -1.84 0.73 7.26
C LEU A 147 -0.53 1.50 7.04
N GLU A 148 0.26 1.69 8.09
CA GLU A 148 1.58 2.32 8.03
C GLU A 148 2.60 1.42 7.32
N ALA A 149 2.56 0.11 7.57
CA ALA A 149 3.36 -0.86 6.83
C ALA A 149 3.07 -0.80 5.33
N ILE A 150 1.79 -0.76 4.91
CA ILE A 150 1.41 -0.62 3.50
C ILE A 150 2.02 0.64 2.89
N ARG A 151 1.94 1.78 3.58
CA ARG A 151 2.53 3.04 3.11
C ARG A 151 4.04 2.89 2.86
N LEU A 152 4.75 2.24 3.77
CA LEU A 152 6.19 2.02 3.64
C LEU A 152 6.51 1.06 2.50
N ILE A 153 5.83 -0.10 2.45
CA ILE A 153 5.98 -1.10 1.37
C ILE A 153 5.75 -0.48 0.00
N VAL A 154 4.65 0.26 -0.18
CA VAL A 154 4.33 0.92 -1.47
C VAL A 154 5.37 1.96 -1.84
N ASN A 155 5.90 2.70 -0.87
CA ASN A 155 6.97 3.65 -1.12
C ASN A 155 8.29 2.96 -1.50
N VAL A 156 8.65 1.85 -0.85
CA VAL A 156 9.83 1.03 -1.19
C VAL A 156 9.67 0.46 -2.59
N TYR A 157 8.52 -0.13 -2.91
CA TYR A 157 8.26 -0.65 -4.25
C TYR A 157 8.40 0.43 -5.35
N LYS A 158 8.00 1.67 -5.05
CA LYS A 158 8.06 2.77 -6.01
C LYS A 158 9.46 3.40 -6.14
N HIS A 159 10.22 3.49 -5.06
CA HIS A 159 11.42 4.32 -4.96
C HIS A 159 12.69 3.56 -4.63
N GLY A 160 12.59 2.29 -4.25
CA GLY A 160 13.67 1.45 -3.78
C GLY A 160 14.25 1.93 -2.45
N ASN A 161 15.58 1.94 -2.38
CA ASN A 161 16.34 2.32 -1.19
C ASN A 161 16.05 3.76 -0.74
N GLY A 162 15.98 3.97 0.58
CA GLY A 162 15.80 5.30 1.17
C GLY A 162 15.09 5.28 2.50
N ASN A 163 14.54 6.42 2.91
CA ASN A 163 13.91 6.57 4.23
C ASN A 163 12.77 5.57 4.48
N SER A 164 11.93 5.29 3.46
CA SER A 164 10.84 4.30 3.65
C SER A 164 11.37 2.88 3.84
N PHE A 165 12.48 2.52 3.18
CA PHE A 165 13.12 1.21 3.39
C PHE A 165 13.78 1.13 4.77
N ASN A 166 14.48 2.19 5.20
CA ASN A 166 15.08 2.26 6.53
C ASN A 166 14.01 2.17 7.64
N ASP A 167 12.90 2.88 7.48
CA ASP A 167 11.76 2.81 8.40
C ASP A 167 11.13 1.40 8.39
N LEU A 168 11.01 0.76 7.21
CA LEU A 168 10.48 -0.60 7.08
C LEU A 168 11.37 -1.62 7.80
N LYS A 169 12.69 -1.59 7.58
CA LYS A 169 13.66 -2.47 8.27
C LYS A 169 13.57 -2.35 9.79
N LYS A 170 13.32 -1.14 10.28
CA LYS A 170 13.30 -0.86 11.72
C LYS A 170 11.98 -1.23 12.37
N GLU A 171 10.87 -0.85 11.76
CA GLU A 171 9.54 -0.91 12.40
C GLU A 171 8.73 -2.14 11.95
N TYR A 172 9.02 -2.70 10.77
CA TYR A 172 8.32 -3.85 10.20
C TYR A 172 9.28 -4.86 9.53
N PRO A 173 10.31 -5.36 10.25
CA PRO A 173 11.35 -6.20 9.67
C PRO A 173 10.85 -7.53 9.09
N LYS A 174 9.64 -7.97 9.46
CA LYS A 174 9.01 -9.19 8.92
C LYS A 174 8.77 -9.20 7.41
N TYR A 175 8.82 -8.04 6.76
CA TYR A 175 8.71 -7.91 5.31
C TYR A 175 10.07 -7.89 4.60
N ILE A 176 11.15 -8.17 5.31
CA ILE A 176 12.49 -8.31 4.75
C ILE A 176 12.87 -9.79 4.74
N ARG A 177 13.47 -10.24 3.63
CA ARG A 177 13.95 -11.60 3.43
C ARG A 177 14.82 -12.06 4.61
N ASP A 178 14.66 -13.32 4.97
CA ASP A 178 15.38 -14.01 6.06
C ASP A 178 15.24 -13.38 7.46
N PHE A 179 14.26 -12.51 7.68
CA PHE A 179 13.97 -12.04 9.02
C PHE A 179 13.47 -13.19 9.91
N ASP A 180 14.26 -13.51 10.93
CA ASP A 180 13.85 -14.41 12.01
C ASP A 180 13.57 -13.61 13.29
N PRO A 181 12.31 -13.57 13.79
CA PRO A 181 11.99 -12.89 15.04
C PRO A 181 12.67 -13.52 16.27
N ASN A 182 13.18 -14.74 16.17
CA ASN A 182 13.90 -15.43 17.24
C ASN A 182 15.42 -15.26 17.16
N SER A 183 15.93 -14.57 16.13
CA SER A 183 17.35 -14.31 16.00
C SER A 183 17.86 -13.43 17.14
N PRO A 184 19.04 -13.73 17.73
CA PRO A 184 19.65 -12.89 18.77
C PRO A 184 19.91 -11.46 18.30
N THR A 185 20.07 -11.27 16.99
CA THR A 185 20.18 -9.97 16.33
C THR A 185 18.83 -9.64 15.71
N SER A 186 17.94 -9.03 16.48
CA SER A 186 16.62 -8.59 15.99
C SER A 186 16.68 -7.43 14.98
N SER A 187 17.88 -7.07 14.50
CA SER A 187 18.14 -5.99 13.55
C SER A 187 18.48 -6.56 12.18
N ILE A 188 17.81 -6.08 11.14
CA ILE A 188 18.14 -6.39 9.74
C ILE A 188 19.53 -5.80 9.40
N PRO A 189 20.49 -6.61 8.92
CA PRO A 189 21.79 -6.13 8.48
C PRO A 189 21.74 -5.06 7.38
N ASP A 190 22.80 -4.24 7.30
CA ASP A 190 22.87 -3.12 6.35
C ASP A 190 23.04 -3.55 4.88
N TYR A 191 23.44 -4.80 4.61
CA TYR A 191 23.57 -5.30 3.25
C TYR A 191 22.23 -5.67 2.60
N TYR A 192 21.15 -5.79 3.37
CA TYR A 192 19.80 -5.95 2.81
C TYR A 192 19.34 -4.64 2.19
N ASP A 193 18.72 -4.74 1.02
CA ASP A 193 18.20 -3.61 0.26
C ASP A 193 16.75 -3.83 -0.20
N HIS A 194 16.19 -2.88 -0.93
CA HIS A 194 14.81 -2.94 -1.39
C HIS A 194 14.41 -4.20 -2.19
N GLU A 195 15.34 -4.91 -2.82
CA GLU A 195 15.10 -6.17 -3.54
C GLU A 195 14.79 -7.32 -2.58
N ASP A 196 15.12 -7.17 -1.29
CA ASP A 196 14.81 -8.14 -0.24
C ASP A 196 13.40 -7.97 0.36
N LEU A 197 12.59 -7.08 -0.20
CA LEU A 197 11.18 -6.90 0.20
C LEU A 197 10.38 -8.15 -0.17
N ILE A 198 9.79 -8.81 0.83
CA ILE A 198 8.96 -10.00 0.65
C ILE A 198 7.53 -9.73 1.11
N ILE A 199 6.55 -10.17 0.31
CA ILE A 199 5.12 -10.13 0.62
C ILE A 199 4.51 -11.46 0.19
N SER A 200 3.98 -12.23 1.14
CA SER A 200 3.22 -13.44 0.84
C SER A 200 1.78 -13.14 0.44
N ASP A 201 1.05 -14.13 -0.10
CA ASP A 201 -0.39 -14.01 -0.34
C ASP A 201 -1.17 -13.71 0.94
N ARG A 202 -0.70 -14.26 2.07
CA ARG A 202 -1.27 -14.00 3.39
C ARG A 202 -1.04 -12.56 3.80
N ASP A 203 0.18 -12.04 3.65
CA ASP A 203 0.49 -10.64 3.96
C ASP A 203 -0.36 -9.69 3.12
N LEU A 204 -0.51 -9.97 1.82
CA LEU A 204 -1.37 -9.19 0.92
C LEU A 204 -2.79 -9.07 1.47
N ILE A 205 -3.39 -10.19 1.90
CA ILE A 205 -4.76 -10.22 2.44
C ILE A 205 -4.82 -9.50 3.80
N GLU A 206 -3.88 -9.78 4.71
CA GLU A 206 -3.84 -9.17 6.05
C GLU A 206 -3.68 -7.65 5.97
N LEU A 207 -2.74 -7.17 5.15
CA LEU A 207 -2.52 -5.74 4.90
C LEU A 207 -3.74 -5.11 4.24
N ALA A 208 -4.32 -5.73 3.21
CA ALA A 208 -5.53 -5.21 2.58
C ALA A 208 -6.71 -5.10 3.55
N SER A 209 -6.79 -5.98 4.57
CA SER A 209 -7.84 -5.91 5.59
C SER A 209 -7.77 -4.62 6.44
N ALA A 210 -6.59 -4.01 6.58
CA ALA A 210 -6.41 -2.78 7.35
C ALA A 210 -7.20 -1.60 6.77
N ILE A 211 -7.31 -1.53 5.44
CA ILE A 211 -8.12 -0.52 4.74
C ILE A 211 -9.62 -0.71 5.05
N GLU A 212 -10.09 -1.96 5.13
CA GLU A 212 -11.47 -2.25 5.54
C GLU A 212 -11.73 -1.89 7.00
N LYS A 213 -10.79 -2.25 7.90
CA LYS A 213 -10.86 -1.88 9.32
C LYS A 213 -10.92 -0.36 9.47
N PHE A 214 -10.09 0.38 8.75
CA PHE A 214 -10.14 1.84 8.70
C PHE A 214 -11.54 2.34 8.34
N TRP A 215 -12.12 1.86 7.23
CA TRP A 215 -13.45 2.29 6.82
C TRP A 215 -14.51 1.91 7.84
N ASN A 216 -14.46 0.71 8.41
CA ASN A 216 -15.43 0.30 9.43
C ASN A 216 -15.37 1.17 10.69
N LYS A 217 -14.16 1.63 11.05
CA LYS A 217 -13.93 2.41 12.27
C LYS A 217 -14.15 3.91 12.09
N ILE A 218 -14.09 4.42 10.86
CA ILE A 218 -14.30 5.85 10.61
C ILE A 218 -15.64 6.31 11.20
N PRO A 219 -15.66 7.40 11.99
CA PRO A 219 -16.90 7.92 12.53
C PRO A 219 -17.91 8.26 11.44
N SER A 220 -19.17 7.88 11.64
CA SER A 220 -20.25 8.10 10.67
C SER A 220 -20.62 9.58 10.49
N THR A 221 -20.20 10.41 11.45
CA THR A 221 -20.36 11.86 11.47
C THR A 221 -19.22 12.44 12.28
N PHE A 222 -18.65 13.55 11.82
CA PHE A 222 -17.78 14.37 12.65
C PHE A 222 -18.59 15.52 13.24
N ASP A 223 -18.58 15.63 14.56
CA ASP A 223 -19.10 16.81 15.25
C ASP A 223 -17.99 17.86 15.33
N PHE A 224 -18.10 18.88 14.49
CA PHE A 224 -17.14 19.98 14.41
C PHE A 224 -17.17 20.90 15.63
N ASN A 225 -18.18 20.82 16.48
CA ASN A 225 -18.15 21.49 17.79
C ASN A 225 -17.14 20.81 18.73
N ASN A 226 -16.86 19.52 18.50
CA ASN A 226 -15.84 18.76 19.24
C ASN A 226 -14.44 18.91 18.65
N PHE A 227 -14.19 19.94 17.83
CA PHE A 227 -12.88 20.22 17.27
C PHE A 227 -11.95 20.78 18.34
N LYS A 228 -11.43 19.90 19.21
CA LYS A 228 -10.61 20.27 20.36
C LYS A 228 -9.33 21.02 19.97
N ASN A 229 -8.72 20.63 18.84
CA ASN A 229 -7.42 21.15 18.42
C ASN A 229 -7.32 21.30 16.90
N VAL A 230 -7.70 22.47 16.36
CA VAL A 230 -7.59 22.72 14.90
C VAL A 230 -6.13 22.72 14.43
N PRO A 231 -5.74 21.85 13.46
CA PRO A 231 -4.38 21.79 12.96
C PRO A 231 -3.90 23.12 12.39
N GLN A 232 -2.62 23.41 12.57
CA GLN A 232 -2.01 24.64 12.10
C GLN A 232 -2.15 24.83 10.58
N TRP A 233 -1.95 23.76 9.80
CA TRP A 233 -2.10 23.81 8.35
C TRP A 233 -3.50 24.25 7.90
N LEU A 234 -4.55 23.85 8.65
CA LEU A 234 -5.93 24.20 8.35
C LEU A 234 -6.22 25.66 8.74
N ARG A 235 -5.64 26.13 9.85
CA ARG A 235 -5.67 27.55 10.24
C ARG A 235 -5.05 28.43 9.16
N ASP A 236 -3.89 28.02 8.65
CA ASP A 236 -3.16 28.80 7.67
C ASP A 236 -3.84 28.80 6.30
N SER A 237 -4.43 27.67 5.87
CA SER A 237 -5.19 27.62 4.62
C SER A 237 -6.40 28.56 4.63
N TYR A 238 -7.06 28.76 5.78
CA TYR A 238 -8.20 29.68 5.87
C TYR A 238 -7.83 31.16 5.89
N LYS A 239 -6.59 31.51 6.28
CA LYS A 239 -6.11 32.90 6.20
C LYS A 239 -5.91 33.33 4.74
N VAL A 240 -5.63 32.38 3.85
CA VAL A 240 -5.44 32.62 2.41
C VAL A 240 -6.78 32.91 1.71
N ASP A 241 -7.90 32.40 2.23
CA ASP A 241 -9.25 32.61 1.66
C ASP A 241 -9.84 34.02 1.89
N ASP A 242 -9.05 34.96 2.43
CA ASP A 242 -9.26 36.42 2.67
C ASP A 242 -10.69 37.00 2.58
N SER A 243 -11.67 36.30 3.17
CA SER A 243 -12.92 36.91 3.55
C SER A 243 -12.86 37.11 5.06
N LYS A 244 -13.14 38.34 5.52
CA LYS A 244 -13.43 38.67 6.94
C LYS A 244 -14.45 37.69 7.59
N PHE A 245 -15.12 36.90 6.76
CA PHE A 245 -16.07 35.86 7.10
C PHE A 245 -15.45 34.51 7.52
N CYS A 246 -14.35 34.04 6.89
CA CYS A 246 -13.67 32.79 7.31
C CYS A 246 -13.02 32.96 8.71
N ALA A 247 -12.39 34.10 8.98
CA ALA A 247 -11.73 34.40 10.27
C ALA A 247 -12.72 34.59 11.45
N SER A 248 -13.89 35.22 11.22
CA SER A 248 -14.90 35.43 12.27
C SER A 248 -15.65 34.16 12.67
N GLN A 249 -15.72 33.15 11.79
CA GLN A 249 -16.33 31.85 12.08
C GLN A 249 -15.35 30.88 12.75
N PHE A 250 -14.05 30.99 12.44
CA PHE A 250 -13.02 30.27 13.20
C PHE A 250 -13.04 30.69 14.68
N ASN A 251 -13.25 31.97 14.96
CA ASN A 251 -13.50 32.45 16.32
C ASN A 251 -14.82 31.93 16.92
N LYS A 252 -15.87 31.64 16.14
CA LYS A 252 -17.09 30.99 16.65
C LYS A 252 -16.89 29.50 16.97
N LEU A 253 -16.14 28.77 16.14
CA LEU A 253 -15.75 27.39 16.41
C LEU A 253 -14.84 27.30 17.66
N ILE A 254 -13.96 28.28 17.87
CA ILE A 254 -13.16 28.40 19.10
C ILE A 254 -14.03 28.80 20.31
N VAL A 255 -14.97 29.74 20.18
CA VAL A 255 -15.79 30.19 21.32
C VAL A 255 -16.79 29.12 21.77
N MET A 256 -17.25 28.23 20.88
CA MET A 256 -18.12 27.10 21.23
C MET A 256 -17.39 25.92 21.87
N SER A 257 -16.06 25.83 21.80
CA SER A 257 -15.27 24.80 22.50
C SER A 257 -14.88 25.17 23.94
N TYR A 258 -15.32 26.34 24.43
CA TYR A 258 -15.05 26.84 25.79
C TYR A 258 -16.32 26.96 26.67
N PHE A 259 -17.45 26.39 26.25
CA PHE A 259 -18.68 26.27 27.05
C PHE A 259 -19.23 24.85 27.04
#